data_AF-A0A955DE24-F1
#
_entry.id   AF-A0A955DE24-F1
#
_cell.length_a   1.000
_cell.length_b   1.000
_cell.length_c   1.000
_cell.angle_alpha   90.00
_cell.angle_beta   90.00
_cell.angle_gamma   90.00
#
_symmetry.space_group_name_H-M   'P 1'
#
loop_
_entity.id
_entity.type
_entity.pdbx_description
1 polymer ?
#
loop_
_entity_poly.entity_id
_entity_poly.type
_entity_poly.pdbx_seq_one_letter_code
_entity_poly.pdbx_strand_id
1 'polypeptide(L)'
;FATDWFGQAHWSDAQVAAWRAGHAAEASPVERLGALWNQWLRFGIGPDPSAPEPWRPQWGALPWLGLAGLVVAWLRTGRRRVVTGLCALLVVQIVFWMLFTHLKSRFLLPTVVPLSLLGALAWSGRRGTIAPAARIAAGSTILLLSTGPVVLFLSERDGAPADEIGAAEVMSGRALSASEREMAGMALSPIIATNYVLDASARVLLVGEAVPLYYRLDRITYATTWDRGPMSEVVAAAPDDPAAWVAALRARGFTHVLVNPIMLDLWTEAGWNDPNLTPVRILDGLRTHARVRFEYADGRTLFELR
;
A
#
# COMPACT_ATOMS: atom_id res chain seq x y z
N PHE A 1 2.93 -21.85 -8.02
CA PHE A 1 3.52 -21.12 -6.88
C PHE A 1 4.66 -21.92 -6.26
N ALA A 2 5.52 -21.31 -5.45
CA ALA A 2 6.67 -21.97 -4.80
C ALA A 2 6.25 -23.25 -4.03
N THR A 3 5.06 -23.24 -3.43
CA THR A 3 4.48 -24.39 -2.73
C THR A 3 4.25 -25.63 -3.61
N ASP A 4 4.14 -25.47 -4.93
CA ASP A 4 4.00 -26.60 -5.87
C ASP A 4 5.35 -27.32 -6.11
N TRP A 5 6.46 -26.62 -5.93
CA TRP A 5 7.80 -27.12 -6.23
C TRP A 5 8.57 -27.51 -4.96
N PHE A 6 8.36 -26.77 -3.87
CA PHE A 6 9.11 -26.94 -2.61
C PHE A 6 8.26 -27.52 -1.47
N GLY A 7 6.98 -27.80 -1.71
CA GLY A 7 6.03 -28.21 -0.68
C GLY A 7 5.53 -27.05 0.19
N GLN A 8 4.64 -27.36 1.14
CA GLN A 8 3.93 -26.36 1.95
C GLN A 8 4.66 -25.99 3.26
N ALA A 9 5.72 -26.73 3.63
CA ALA A 9 6.44 -26.58 4.90
C ALA A 9 5.49 -26.61 6.12
N HIS A 10 5.44 -25.53 6.90
CA HIS A 10 4.59 -25.43 8.10
C HIS A 10 3.21 -24.81 7.82
N TRP A 11 2.92 -24.43 6.57
CA TRP A 11 1.63 -23.86 6.21
C TRP A 11 0.58 -24.95 6.05
N SER A 12 -0.61 -24.68 6.58
CA SER A 12 -1.81 -25.47 6.31
C SER A 12 -2.31 -25.29 4.87
N ASP A 13 -3.12 -26.24 4.38
CA ASP A 13 -3.79 -26.12 3.09
C ASP A 13 -4.62 -24.83 2.97
N ALA A 14 -5.28 -24.42 4.06
CA ALA A 14 -6.04 -23.19 4.10
C ALA A 14 -5.16 -21.95 3.91
N GLN A 15 -3.97 -21.90 4.52
CA GLN A 15 -3.02 -20.80 4.31
C GLN A 15 -2.47 -20.79 2.88
N VAL A 16 -2.17 -21.96 2.32
CA VAL A 16 -1.72 -22.07 0.93
C VAL A 16 -2.81 -21.59 -0.02
N ALA A 17 -4.07 -21.93 0.23
CA ALA A 17 -5.20 -21.46 -0.55
C ALA A 17 -5.39 -19.93 -0.45
N ALA A 18 -5.37 -19.37 0.76
CA ALA A 18 -5.47 -17.93 0.98
C ALA A 18 -4.32 -17.16 0.31
N TRP A 19 -3.07 -17.64 0.47
CA TRP A 19 -1.90 -17.09 -0.19
C TRP A 19 -2.06 -17.11 -1.71
N ARG A 20 -2.48 -18.24 -2.28
CA ARG A 20 -2.70 -18.36 -3.73
C ARG A 20 -3.77 -17.37 -4.18
N ALA A 21 -4.91 -17.30 -3.52
CA ALA A 21 -5.98 -16.36 -3.87
C ALA A 21 -5.50 -14.90 -3.83
N GLY A 22 -4.77 -14.51 -2.79
CA GLY A 22 -4.23 -13.14 -2.67
C GLY A 22 -3.15 -12.77 -3.70
N HIS A 23 -2.46 -13.77 -4.26
CA HIS A 23 -1.36 -13.56 -5.21
C HIS A 23 -1.68 -14.06 -6.63
N ALA A 24 -2.86 -14.60 -6.87
CA ALA A 24 -3.20 -15.16 -8.17
C ALA A 24 -3.43 -14.02 -9.17
N ALA A 25 -2.82 -14.17 -10.34
CA ALA A 25 -3.07 -13.29 -11.47
C ALA A 25 -4.33 -13.78 -12.22
N GLU A 26 -5.49 -13.74 -11.56
CA GLU A 26 -6.74 -14.33 -12.09
C GLU A 26 -7.43 -13.49 -13.16
N ALA A 27 -6.98 -12.26 -13.39
CA ALA A 27 -7.54 -11.40 -14.42
C ALA A 27 -7.43 -12.06 -15.80
N SER A 28 -8.58 -12.23 -16.45
CA SER A 28 -8.71 -12.62 -17.85
C SER A 28 -8.03 -11.58 -18.76
N PRO A 29 -7.71 -11.95 -20.02
CA PRO A 29 -7.17 -10.99 -20.98
C PRO A 29 -8.05 -9.74 -21.17
N VAL A 30 -9.38 -9.90 -21.13
CA VAL A 30 -10.34 -8.80 -21.25
C VAL A 30 -10.27 -7.87 -20.03
N GLU A 31 -10.22 -8.43 -18.82
CA GLU A 31 -10.07 -7.65 -17.59
C GLU A 31 -8.74 -6.90 -17.55
N ARG A 32 -7.65 -7.50 -18.05
CA ARG A 32 -6.34 -6.82 -18.16
C ARG A 32 -6.38 -5.65 -19.12
N LEU A 33 -7.08 -5.78 -20.25
CA LEU A 33 -7.29 -4.66 -21.18
C LEU A 33 -8.18 -3.58 -20.55
N GLY A 34 -9.23 -3.97 -19.82
CA GLY A 34 -10.05 -3.05 -19.04
C GLY A 34 -9.23 -2.33 -17.96
N ALA A 35 -8.33 -3.04 -17.30
CA ALA A 35 -7.38 -2.46 -16.35
C ALA A 35 -6.42 -1.51 -17.06
N LEU A 36 -5.89 -1.83 -18.24
CA LEU A 36 -5.02 -0.91 -18.99
C LEU A 36 -5.75 0.40 -19.31
N TRP A 37 -7.04 0.33 -19.67
CA TRP A 37 -7.86 1.52 -19.85
C TRP A 37 -8.00 2.31 -18.53
N ASN A 38 -8.46 1.64 -17.48
CA ASN A 38 -8.81 2.26 -16.20
C ASN A 38 -7.59 2.76 -15.41
N GLN A 39 -6.54 1.96 -15.33
CA GLN A 39 -5.36 2.18 -14.48
C GLN A 39 -4.25 2.93 -15.20
N TRP A 40 -4.38 3.23 -16.50
CA TRP A 40 -3.36 3.98 -17.25
C TRP A 40 -3.96 5.13 -18.05
N LEU A 41 -4.86 4.85 -18.98
CA LEU A 41 -5.32 5.86 -19.96
C LEU A 41 -6.32 6.86 -19.36
N ARG A 42 -7.19 6.41 -18.45
CA ARG A 42 -8.25 7.25 -17.86
C ARG A 42 -8.25 7.29 -16.32
N PHE A 43 -7.16 6.87 -15.67
CA PHE A 43 -7.12 6.83 -14.21
C PHE A 43 -7.45 8.20 -13.62
N GLY A 44 -8.42 8.25 -12.70
CA GLY A 44 -8.93 9.48 -12.10
C GLY A 44 -9.82 10.34 -12.99
N ILE A 45 -10.25 9.84 -14.15
CA ILE A 45 -11.15 10.53 -15.08
C ILE A 45 -12.43 9.70 -15.24
N GLY A 46 -13.58 10.35 -15.00
CA GLY A 46 -14.89 9.72 -15.04
C GLY A 46 -15.18 8.83 -13.83
N PRO A 47 -16.19 7.93 -13.91
CA PRO A 47 -16.59 7.09 -12.79
C PRO A 47 -15.47 6.16 -12.33
N ASP A 48 -15.28 6.07 -11.01
CA ASP A 48 -14.34 5.16 -10.37
C ASP A 48 -14.80 3.70 -10.59
N PRO A 49 -13.99 2.85 -11.27
CA PRO A 49 -14.33 1.45 -11.44
C PRO A 49 -14.09 0.60 -10.17
N SER A 50 -13.43 1.14 -9.14
CA SER A 50 -13.02 0.41 -7.95
C SER A 50 -12.92 1.30 -6.70
N ALA A 51 -14.03 1.48 -5.99
CA ALA A 51 -14.05 2.13 -4.67
C ALA A 51 -13.56 1.12 -3.61
N PRO A 52 -12.29 1.21 -3.17
CA PRO A 52 -11.93 2.28 -2.25
C PRO A 52 -10.61 3.03 -2.57
N GLU A 53 -9.99 2.80 -3.72
CA GLU A 53 -8.73 3.48 -4.05
C GLU A 53 -8.97 4.95 -4.44
N PRO A 54 -8.09 5.89 -4.04
CA PRO A 54 -8.20 7.27 -4.48
C PRO A 54 -8.21 7.40 -6.01
N TRP A 55 -9.34 7.81 -6.57
CA TRP A 55 -9.53 7.98 -8.01
C TRP A 55 -9.17 9.41 -8.44
N ARG A 56 -7.88 9.69 -8.60
CA ARG A 56 -7.33 11.02 -8.94
C ARG A 56 -6.52 10.98 -10.24
N PRO A 57 -6.55 12.05 -11.08
CA PRO A 57 -5.95 12.02 -12.42
C PRO A 57 -4.42 12.12 -12.40
N GLN A 58 -3.75 11.13 -11.79
CA GLN A 58 -2.31 11.13 -11.54
C GLN A 58 -1.47 11.22 -12.83
N TRP A 59 -1.99 10.67 -13.94
CA TRP A 59 -1.32 10.71 -15.25
C TRP A 59 -1.59 11.99 -16.03
N GLY A 60 -2.62 12.75 -15.64
CA GLY A 60 -3.14 13.87 -16.43
C GLY A 60 -3.33 13.49 -17.91
N ALA A 61 -2.74 14.29 -18.80
CA ALA A 61 -2.78 14.07 -20.24
C ALA A 61 -1.59 13.25 -20.80
N LEU A 62 -0.63 12.83 -19.96
CA LEU A 62 0.64 12.27 -20.41
C LEU A 62 0.51 11.04 -21.33
N PRO A 63 -0.32 10.02 -21.02
CA PRO A 63 -0.47 8.86 -21.90
C PRO A 63 -0.93 9.26 -23.30
N TRP A 64 -1.91 10.16 -23.38
CA TRP A 64 -2.46 10.65 -24.65
C TRP A 64 -1.44 11.47 -25.45
N LEU A 65 -0.71 12.37 -24.79
CA LEU A 65 0.34 13.16 -25.41
C LEU A 65 1.50 12.29 -25.91
N GLY A 66 1.89 11.28 -25.14
CA GLY A 66 2.94 10.33 -25.55
C GLY A 66 2.52 9.45 -26.73
N LEU A 67 1.29 8.94 -26.75
CA LEU A 67 0.75 8.13 -27.86
C LEU A 67 0.56 8.97 -29.13
N ALA A 68 0.03 10.19 -29.03
CA ALA A 68 -0.03 11.11 -30.17
C ALA A 68 1.39 11.46 -30.64
N GLY A 69 2.31 11.66 -29.70
CA GLY A 69 3.72 11.93 -29.96
C GLY A 69 4.40 10.80 -30.74
N LEU A 70 4.12 9.54 -30.38
CA LEU A 70 4.58 8.34 -31.09
C LEU A 70 4.20 8.39 -32.57
N VAL A 71 2.91 8.58 -32.88
CA VAL A 71 2.39 8.62 -34.25
C VAL A 71 3.07 9.73 -35.04
N VAL A 72 3.12 10.95 -34.48
CA VAL A 72 3.73 12.10 -35.14
C VAL A 72 5.24 11.90 -35.36
N ALA A 73 5.95 11.42 -34.34
CA ALA A 73 7.39 11.20 -34.41
C ALA A 73 7.74 10.13 -35.45
N TRP A 74 6.98 9.03 -35.49
CA TRP A 74 7.14 7.95 -36.46
C TRP A 74 6.99 8.45 -37.91
N LEU A 75 5.95 9.24 -38.16
CA LEU A 75 5.64 9.74 -39.49
C LEU A 75 6.58 10.86 -39.96
N ARG A 76 7.10 11.68 -39.04
CA ARG A 76 7.75 12.96 -39.41
C ARG A 76 9.23 13.11 -39.08
N THR A 77 9.78 12.41 -38.09
CA THR A 77 11.06 12.84 -37.50
C THR A 77 12.31 12.23 -38.13
N GLY A 78 12.22 11.33 -39.11
CA GLY A 78 13.38 10.59 -39.65
C GLY A 78 14.10 9.68 -38.63
N ARG A 79 13.82 9.84 -37.33
CA ARG A 79 14.42 9.13 -36.19
C ARG A 79 13.71 7.82 -35.89
N ARG A 80 13.32 7.08 -36.92
CA ARG A 80 12.49 5.86 -36.78
C ARG A 80 13.07 4.89 -35.76
N ARG A 81 14.39 4.64 -35.79
CA ARG A 81 15.08 3.76 -34.83
C ARG A 81 14.86 4.14 -33.36
N VAL A 82 14.93 5.43 -33.03
CA VAL A 82 14.71 5.92 -31.65
C VAL A 82 13.24 5.74 -31.27
N VAL A 83 12.32 6.10 -32.17
CA VAL A 83 10.88 5.94 -31.94
C VAL A 83 10.51 4.46 -31.77
N THR A 84 11.07 3.57 -32.59
CA THR A 84 10.90 2.12 -32.44
C THR A 84 11.42 1.63 -31.10
N GLY A 85 12.61 2.08 -30.66
CA GLY A 85 13.17 1.70 -29.37
C GLY A 85 12.30 2.14 -28.19
N LEU A 86 11.79 3.38 -28.20
CA LEU A 86 10.89 3.88 -27.17
C LEU A 86 9.53 3.16 -27.17
N CYS A 87 9.00 2.83 -28.36
CA CYS A 87 7.78 2.05 -28.50
C CYS A 87 7.97 0.63 -27.94
N ALA A 88 9.07 -0.04 -28.30
CA ALA A 88 9.39 -1.37 -27.79
C ALA A 88 9.53 -1.36 -26.25
N LEU A 89 10.21 -0.37 -25.69
CA LEU A 89 10.31 -0.19 -24.24
C LEU A 89 8.93 -0.03 -23.59
N LEU A 90 8.07 0.83 -24.15
CA LEU A 90 6.71 1.04 -23.64
C LEU A 90 5.88 -0.25 -23.70
N VAL A 91 5.94 -0.99 -24.80
CA VAL A 91 5.26 -2.28 -24.95
C VAL A 91 5.75 -3.29 -23.93
N VAL A 92 7.07 -3.42 -23.73
CA VAL A 92 7.64 -4.32 -22.72
C VAL A 92 7.16 -3.95 -21.32
N GLN A 93 7.14 -2.66 -20.97
CA GLN A 93 6.65 -2.19 -19.68
C GLN A 93 5.16 -2.51 -19.47
N ILE A 94 4.32 -2.28 -20.48
CA ILE A 94 2.88 -2.56 -20.42
C ILE A 94 2.63 -4.07 -20.32
N VAL A 95 3.32 -4.88 -21.12
CA VAL A 95 3.22 -6.35 -21.06
C VAL A 95 3.68 -6.86 -19.71
N PHE A 96 4.80 -6.34 -19.19
CA PHE A 96 5.29 -6.71 -17.87
C PHE A 96 4.26 -6.36 -16.79
N TRP A 97 3.74 -5.14 -16.81
CA TRP A 97 2.71 -4.69 -15.89
C TRP A 97 1.45 -5.57 -15.96
N MET A 98 0.99 -5.86 -17.18
CA MET A 98 -0.19 -6.69 -17.41
C MET A 98 -0.01 -8.11 -16.92
N LEU A 99 1.18 -8.70 -16.92
CA LEU A 99 1.38 -10.12 -16.63
C LEU A 99 1.97 -10.40 -15.23
N PHE A 100 2.75 -9.48 -14.69
CA PHE A 100 3.58 -9.72 -13.50
C PHE A 100 3.29 -8.76 -12.34
N THR A 101 2.19 -8.02 -12.39
CA THR A 101 1.80 -7.10 -11.31
C THR A 101 0.32 -7.24 -10.95
N HIS A 102 -0.07 -6.66 -9.82
CA HIS A 102 -1.48 -6.57 -9.39
C HIS A 102 -2.31 -5.54 -10.18
N LEU A 103 -1.88 -5.16 -11.39
CA LEU A 103 -2.56 -4.23 -12.28
C LEU A 103 -2.88 -2.87 -11.63
N LYS A 104 -2.07 -2.45 -10.65
CA LYS A 104 -2.21 -1.15 -10.00
C LYS A 104 -1.45 -0.09 -10.78
N SER A 105 -2.05 1.09 -10.87
CA SER A 105 -1.51 2.20 -11.66
C SER A 105 -0.08 2.58 -11.26
N ARG A 106 0.26 2.57 -9.97
CA ARG A 106 1.61 2.90 -9.47
C ARG A 106 2.76 2.09 -10.08
N PHE A 107 2.49 0.88 -10.57
CA PHE A 107 3.51 0.04 -11.22
C PHE A 107 3.79 0.45 -12.67
N LEU A 108 3.00 1.35 -13.26
CA LEU A 108 3.22 1.91 -14.60
C LEU A 108 4.11 3.16 -14.59
N LEU A 109 4.60 3.63 -13.43
CA LEU A 109 5.48 4.82 -13.35
C LEU A 109 6.67 4.79 -14.34
N PRO A 110 7.29 3.63 -14.63
CA PRO A 110 8.34 3.57 -15.65
C PRO A 110 7.91 4.02 -17.06
N THR A 111 6.61 3.99 -17.39
CA THR A 111 6.08 4.45 -18.69
C THR A 111 6.15 5.97 -18.88
N VAL A 112 6.33 6.75 -17.80
CA VAL A 112 6.52 8.21 -17.87
C VAL A 112 7.68 8.57 -18.79
N VAL A 113 8.77 7.81 -18.73
CA VAL A 113 10.00 8.09 -19.50
C VAL A 113 9.75 7.99 -21.01
N PRO A 114 9.33 6.83 -21.58
CA PRO A 114 9.09 6.75 -23.01
C PRO A 114 7.97 7.68 -23.48
N LEU A 115 6.88 7.86 -22.72
CA LEU A 115 5.79 8.77 -23.09
C LEU A 115 6.27 10.23 -23.18
N SER A 116 7.05 10.69 -22.20
CA SER A 116 7.58 12.06 -22.20
C SER A 116 8.52 12.30 -23.37
N LEU A 117 9.42 11.35 -23.66
CA LEU A 117 10.35 11.44 -24.79
C LEU A 117 9.63 11.41 -26.14
N LEU A 118 8.62 10.55 -26.30
CA LEU A 118 7.80 10.49 -27.51
C LEU A 118 7.01 11.79 -27.73
N GLY A 119 6.42 12.34 -26.68
CA GLY A 119 5.77 13.65 -26.70
C GLY A 119 6.73 14.76 -27.13
N ALA A 120 7.93 14.80 -26.56
CA ALA A 120 8.95 15.79 -26.89
C ALA A 120 9.48 15.64 -28.34
N LEU A 121 9.70 14.41 -28.80
CA LEU A 121 10.20 14.14 -30.16
C LEU A 121 9.25 14.64 -31.24
N ALA A 122 7.94 14.47 -31.04
CA ALA A 122 6.91 15.00 -31.95
C ALA A 122 6.98 16.52 -32.12
N TRP A 123 7.43 17.23 -31.09
CA TRP A 123 7.62 18.68 -31.13
C TRP A 123 8.94 19.08 -31.78
N SER A 124 10.01 18.34 -31.50
CA SER A 124 11.37 18.66 -31.94
C SER A 124 11.56 18.65 -33.47
N GLY A 125 10.75 17.89 -34.20
CA GLY A 125 10.84 17.74 -35.66
C GLY A 125 10.26 18.92 -36.47
N ARG A 126 9.65 19.92 -35.83
CA ARG A 126 8.88 20.96 -36.52
C ARG A 126 9.66 22.23 -36.89
N ARG A 127 10.96 22.14 -37.17
CA ARG A 127 11.77 23.30 -37.59
C ARG A 127 11.23 23.86 -38.93
N GLY A 128 10.93 25.16 -38.98
CA GLY A 128 10.52 25.88 -40.20
C GLY A 128 9.02 26.04 -40.50
N THR A 129 8.10 25.26 -39.90
CA THR A 129 6.67 25.24 -40.34
C THR A 129 5.66 25.87 -39.37
N ILE A 130 6.04 26.13 -38.12
CA ILE A 130 5.16 26.71 -37.10
C ILE A 130 5.74 28.04 -36.63
N ALA A 131 4.88 29.05 -36.56
CA ALA A 131 5.23 30.38 -36.04
C ALA A 131 5.81 30.27 -34.62
N PRO A 132 6.84 31.08 -34.27
CA PRO A 132 7.48 31.04 -32.95
C PRO A 132 6.48 31.14 -31.79
N ALA A 133 5.46 32.01 -31.90
CA ALA A 133 4.43 32.19 -30.88
C ALA A 133 3.62 30.91 -30.62
N ALA A 134 3.23 30.18 -31.68
CA ALA A 134 2.53 28.90 -31.54
C ALA A 134 3.42 27.81 -30.91
N ARG A 135 4.74 27.89 -31.12
CA ARG A 135 5.68 26.99 -30.44
C ARG A 135 5.75 27.23 -28.94
N ILE A 136 5.84 28.51 -28.55
CA ILE A 136 5.87 28.94 -27.16
C ILE A 136 4.57 28.59 -26.48
N ALA A 137 3.42 28.95 -27.08
CA ALA A 137 2.10 28.68 -26.51
C ALA A 137 1.91 27.19 -26.18
N ALA A 138 2.17 26.29 -27.12
CA ALA A 138 2.02 24.86 -26.87
C ALA A 138 3.06 24.29 -25.90
N GLY A 139 4.31 24.80 -25.91
CA GLY A 139 5.31 24.44 -24.90
C GLY A 139 4.85 24.84 -23.49
N SER A 140 4.34 26.06 -23.34
CA SER A 140 3.75 26.56 -22.09
C SER A 140 2.52 25.76 -21.67
N THR A 141 1.66 25.36 -22.61
CA THR A 141 0.51 24.49 -22.32
C THR A 141 0.96 23.12 -21.81
N ILE A 142 1.95 22.49 -22.45
CA ILE A 142 2.49 21.20 -22.00
C ILE A 142 3.13 21.33 -20.61
N LEU A 143 3.88 22.41 -20.38
CA LEU A 143 4.47 22.71 -19.08
C LEU A 143 3.38 22.86 -18.00
N LEU A 144 2.33 23.65 -18.28
CA LEU A 144 1.20 23.85 -17.38
C LEU A 144 0.43 22.54 -17.12
N LEU A 145 0.22 21.71 -18.13
CA LEU A 145 -0.41 20.39 -17.94
C LEU A 145 0.46 19.46 -17.09
N SER A 146 1.78 19.59 -17.18
CA SER A 146 2.73 18.80 -16.39
C SER A 146 2.77 19.19 -14.91
N THR A 147 2.25 20.37 -14.54
CA THR A 147 2.08 20.74 -13.12
C THR A 147 0.80 20.20 -12.50
N GLY A 148 -0.11 19.59 -13.28
CA GLY A 148 -1.35 19.00 -12.78
C GLY A 148 -1.16 18.05 -11.59
N PRO A 149 -0.24 17.07 -11.65
CA PRO A 149 0.08 16.21 -10.51
C PRO A 149 0.56 16.98 -9.27
N VAL A 150 1.26 18.10 -9.43
CA VAL A 150 1.69 18.95 -8.30
C VAL A 150 0.49 19.62 -7.63
N VAL A 151 -0.49 20.09 -8.40
CA VAL A 151 -1.73 20.66 -7.84
C VAL A 151 -2.53 19.61 -7.08
N LEU A 152 -2.62 18.39 -7.62
CA LEU A 152 -3.26 17.27 -6.92
C LEU A 152 -2.52 16.94 -5.62
N PHE A 153 -1.20 16.85 -5.68
CA PHE A 153 -0.35 16.63 -4.52
C PHE A 153 -0.58 17.71 -3.45
N LEU A 154 -0.58 18.99 -3.81
CA LEU A 154 -0.88 20.08 -2.89
C LEU A 154 -2.33 20.10 -2.36
N SER A 155 -3.24 19.35 -2.96
CA SER A 155 -4.63 19.21 -2.46
C SER A 155 -4.82 18.02 -1.52
N GLU A 156 -3.84 17.13 -1.41
CA GLU A 156 -3.89 15.94 -0.57
C GLU A 156 -3.37 16.26 0.84
N ARG A 157 -4.03 15.69 1.86
CA ARG A 157 -3.68 15.85 3.29
C ARG A 157 -3.40 17.31 3.69
N ASP A 158 -4.31 18.22 3.36
CA ASP A 158 -4.17 19.66 3.65
C ASP A 158 -2.86 20.29 3.12
N GLY A 159 -2.35 19.78 1.99
CA GLY A 159 -1.10 20.25 1.36
C GLY A 159 0.15 19.48 1.75
N ALA A 160 -0.02 18.39 2.50
CA ALA A 160 1.04 17.64 3.16
C ALA A 160 1.02 16.12 2.82
N PRO A 161 0.86 15.70 1.54
CA PRO A 161 0.71 14.27 1.19
C PRO A 161 1.98 13.44 1.46
N ALA A 162 3.13 14.10 1.57
CA ALA A 162 4.43 13.47 1.80
C ALA A 162 4.99 13.72 3.19
N ASP A 163 4.21 14.26 4.13
CA ASP A 163 4.67 14.60 5.49
C ASP A 163 5.23 13.40 6.27
N GLU A 164 4.87 12.18 5.86
CA GLU A 164 5.39 10.95 6.46
C GLU A 164 6.62 10.37 5.73
N ILE A 165 6.99 10.89 4.57
CA ILE A 165 8.20 10.43 3.84
C ILE A 165 9.44 10.93 4.58
N GLY A 166 10.27 9.99 5.04
CA GLY A 166 11.45 10.31 5.84
C GLY A 166 11.16 10.62 7.31
N ALA A 167 9.88 10.59 7.73
CA ALA A 167 9.47 10.88 9.10
C ALA A 167 9.56 9.67 10.05
N ALA A 168 10.31 8.62 9.69
CA ALA A 168 10.37 7.37 10.46
C ALA A 168 10.79 7.60 11.93
N GLU A 169 11.66 8.58 12.19
CA GLU A 169 12.07 8.92 13.56
C GLU A 169 10.96 9.60 14.36
N VAL A 170 10.10 10.38 13.72
CA VAL A 170 8.91 10.97 14.35
C VAL A 170 7.87 9.89 14.60
N MET A 171 7.57 9.05 13.60
CA MET A 171 6.58 7.97 13.68
C MET A 171 6.93 6.93 14.73
N SER A 172 8.20 6.58 14.85
CA SER A 172 8.70 5.67 15.90
C SER A 172 8.75 6.35 17.27
N GLY A 173 8.69 7.68 17.34
CA GLY A 173 8.85 8.52 18.53
C GLY A 173 10.30 8.86 18.88
N ARG A 174 11.30 8.39 18.12
CA ARG A 174 12.73 8.63 18.39
C ARG A 174 13.11 10.11 18.36
N ALA A 175 12.54 10.89 17.45
CA ALA A 175 12.81 12.32 17.33
C ALA A 175 12.13 13.17 18.42
N LEU A 176 11.20 12.59 19.20
CA LEU A 176 10.43 13.29 20.21
C LEU A 176 11.15 13.33 21.56
N SER A 177 10.89 14.37 22.35
CA SER A 177 11.29 14.47 23.75
C SER A 177 10.52 13.47 24.64
N ALA A 178 10.97 13.28 25.88
CA ALA A 178 10.33 12.33 26.81
C ALA A 178 8.86 12.69 27.09
N SER A 179 8.56 13.97 27.33
CA SER A 179 7.19 14.44 27.60
C SER A 179 6.29 14.32 26.37
N GLU A 180 6.82 14.60 25.18
CA GLU A 180 6.07 14.39 23.92
C GLU A 180 5.78 12.92 23.67
N ARG A 181 6.74 12.02 23.96
CA ARG A 181 6.52 10.57 23.86
C ARG A 181 5.46 10.09 24.83
N GLU A 182 5.47 10.57 26.06
CA GLU A 182 4.48 10.20 27.07
C GLU A 182 3.08 10.63 26.63
N MET A 183 2.90 11.91 26.26
CA MET A 183 1.63 12.44 25.77
C MET A 183 1.16 11.71 24.49
N ALA A 184 2.02 11.59 23.49
CA ALA A 184 1.66 10.96 22.22
C ALA A 184 1.42 9.46 22.38
N GLY A 185 2.20 8.76 23.21
CA GLY A 185 2.01 7.34 23.47
C GLY A 185 0.73 7.04 24.22
N MET A 186 0.29 7.90 25.14
CA MET A 186 -0.95 7.66 25.88
C MET A 186 -2.22 7.94 25.08
N ALA A 187 -2.17 8.86 24.10
CA ALA A 187 -3.37 9.37 23.44
C ALA A 187 -3.41 9.19 21.92
N LEU A 188 -2.26 9.14 21.24
CA LEU A 188 -2.20 9.30 19.78
C LEU A 188 -1.61 8.09 19.06
N SER A 189 -0.59 7.45 19.61
CA SER A 189 0.21 6.47 18.89
C SER A 189 0.57 5.24 19.72
N PRO A 190 0.01 4.06 19.40
CA PRO A 190 0.41 2.81 20.06
C PRO A 190 1.86 2.42 19.77
N ILE A 191 2.43 2.90 18.67
CA ILE A 191 3.84 2.72 18.34
C ILE A 191 4.70 3.39 19.42
N ILE A 192 4.42 4.66 19.72
CA ILE A 192 5.16 5.44 20.71
C ILE A 192 4.94 4.84 22.11
N ALA A 193 3.71 4.44 22.42
CA ALA A 193 3.38 3.78 23.69
C ALA A 193 4.26 2.54 23.90
N THR A 194 4.28 1.67 22.89
CA THR A 194 5.04 0.41 22.90
C THR A 194 6.55 0.67 22.95
N ASN A 195 7.05 1.70 22.28
CA ASN A 195 8.49 1.97 22.21
C ASN A 195 9.04 2.62 23.48
N TYR A 196 8.27 3.50 24.13
CA TYR A 196 8.80 4.41 25.16
C TYR A 196 7.96 4.58 26.42
N VAL A 197 6.66 4.29 26.40
CA VAL A 197 5.78 4.52 27.56
C VAL A 197 5.63 3.26 28.41
N LEU A 198 5.53 2.09 27.79
CA LEU A 198 5.45 0.82 28.52
C LEU A 198 6.79 0.47 29.20
N ASP A 199 6.70 -0.07 30.42
CA ASP A 199 7.82 -0.57 31.22
C ASP A 199 8.79 -1.39 30.39
N ALA A 200 10.10 -1.24 30.57
CA ALA A 200 11.15 -1.87 29.74
C ALA A 200 10.98 -3.39 29.50
N SER A 201 10.40 -4.10 30.47
CA SER A 201 10.11 -5.55 30.39
C SER A 201 8.87 -5.92 29.56
N ALA A 202 8.11 -4.94 29.05
CA ALA A 202 6.91 -5.20 28.28
C ALA A 202 7.20 -5.97 26.98
N ARG A 203 6.36 -6.98 26.74
CA ARG A 203 6.38 -7.85 25.56
C ARG A 203 4.99 -7.79 24.93
N VAL A 204 4.90 -7.19 23.74
CA VAL A 204 3.63 -6.85 23.10
C VAL A 204 3.39 -7.75 21.89
N LEU A 205 2.27 -8.46 21.87
CA LEU A 205 1.79 -9.16 20.70
C LEU A 205 0.96 -8.21 19.83
N LEU A 206 1.34 -8.05 18.56
CA LEU A 206 0.59 -7.24 17.60
C LEU A 206 -0.39 -8.14 16.83
N VAL A 207 -1.67 -7.75 16.82
CA VAL A 207 -2.76 -8.46 16.14
C VAL A 207 -3.45 -7.48 15.20
N GLY A 208 -3.38 -7.72 13.90
CA GLY A 208 -3.89 -6.78 12.89
C GLY A 208 -2.93 -5.64 12.52
N GLU A 209 -1.71 -5.60 13.04
CA GLU A 209 -0.82 -4.47 12.77
C GLU A 209 -0.04 -4.63 11.46
N ALA A 210 -0.04 -3.59 10.63
CA ALA A 210 0.55 -3.61 9.28
C ALA A 210 1.87 -2.82 9.17
N VAL A 211 2.25 -2.08 10.21
CA VAL A 211 3.47 -1.25 10.23
C VAL A 211 4.48 -1.65 11.33
N PRO A 212 4.88 -2.94 11.43
CA PRO A 212 5.75 -3.42 12.51
C PRO A 212 7.13 -2.74 12.52
N LEU A 213 7.58 -2.18 11.40
CA LEU A 213 8.90 -1.56 11.26
C LEU A 213 9.08 -0.26 12.05
N TYR A 214 8.01 0.36 12.53
CA TYR A 214 8.11 1.54 13.42
C TYR A 214 8.23 1.16 14.90
N TYR A 215 8.03 -0.11 15.24
CA TYR A 215 8.18 -0.60 16.59
C TYR A 215 9.62 -1.05 16.86
N ARG A 216 10.00 -1.03 18.13
CA ARG A 216 11.21 -1.67 18.63
C ARG A 216 11.05 -3.19 18.58
N LEU A 217 11.77 -3.83 17.65
CA LEU A 217 11.65 -5.27 17.36
C LEU A 217 11.96 -6.18 18.55
N ASP A 218 12.76 -5.73 19.52
CA ASP A 218 13.05 -6.43 20.77
C ASP A 218 11.84 -6.54 21.73
N ARG A 219 10.80 -5.71 21.49
CA ARG A 219 9.62 -5.60 22.36
C ARG A 219 8.38 -6.26 21.80
N ILE A 220 8.34 -6.50 20.50
CA ILE A 220 7.13 -6.95 19.81
C ILE A 220 7.24 -8.38 19.29
N THR A 221 6.09 -9.00 19.11
CA THR A 221 5.93 -10.17 18.25
C THR A 221 4.74 -9.89 17.35
N TYR A 222 4.84 -10.21 16.07
CA TYR A 222 3.78 -10.02 15.10
C TYR A 222 3.78 -11.19 14.13
N ALA A 223 2.65 -11.42 13.48
CA ALA A 223 2.53 -12.30 12.33
C ALA A 223 2.08 -11.45 11.14
N THR A 224 2.51 -11.83 9.93
CA THR A 224 1.90 -11.27 8.73
C THR A 224 0.52 -11.87 8.52
N THR A 225 -0.31 -11.29 7.65
CA THR A 225 -1.63 -11.85 7.31
C THR A 225 -1.55 -13.27 6.71
N TRP A 226 -0.35 -13.71 6.29
CA TRP A 226 -0.12 -15.03 5.69
C TRP A 226 0.34 -16.09 6.70
N ASP A 227 0.86 -15.65 7.86
CA ASP A 227 1.46 -16.52 8.86
C ASP A 227 0.49 -16.75 10.04
N ARG A 228 0.63 -17.90 10.70
CA ARG A 228 -0.03 -18.15 11.98
C ARG A 228 0.87 -17.65 13.10
N GLY A 229 0.35 -16.77 13.93
CA GLY A 229 1.05 -16.22 15.08
C GLY A 229 0.56 -16.78 16.42
N PRO A 230 1.15 -16.33 17.54
CA PRO A 230 0.73 -16.76 18.87
C PRO A 230 -0.77 -16.60 19.15
N MET A 231 -1.40 -15.55 18.61
CA MET A 231 -2.86 -15.35 18.77
C MET A 231 -3.66 -16.44 18.05
N SER A 232 -3.33 -16.74 16.79
CA SER A 232 -3.97 -17.83 16.03
C SER A 232 -3.87 -19.16 16.75
N GLU A 233 -2.70 -19.47 17.33
CA GLU A 233 -2.47 -20.73 18.02
C GLU A 233 -3.30 -20.86 19.30
N VAL A 234 -3.34 -19.82 20.15
CA VAL A 234 -4.11 -19.89 21.40
C VAL A 234 -5.62 -19.90 21.13
N VAL A 235 -6.07 -19.16 20.11
CA VAL A 235 -7.48 -19.17 19.68
C VAL A 235 -7.85 -20.54 19.11
N ALA A 236 -6.99 -21.15 18.29
CA ALA A 236 -7.25 -22.49 17.76
C ALA A 236 -7.28 -23.57 18.85
N ALA A 237 -6.46 -23.43 19.90
CA ALA A 237 -6.40 -24.39 21.01
C ALA A 237 -7.61 -24.30 21.95
N ALA A 238 -8.21 -23.12 22.10
CA ALA A 238 -9.36 -22.91 22.98
C ALA A 238 -10.44 -22.01 22.33
N PRO A 239 -11.08 -22.40 21.21
CA PRO A 239 -11.88 -21.49 20.38
C PRO A 239 -12.98 -20.70 21.10
N ASP A 240 -13.56 -21.22 22.16
CA ASP A 240 -14.68 -20.57 22.84
C ASP A 240 -14.31 -20.12 24.27
N ASP A 241 -13.01 -20.05 24.58
CA ASP A 241 -12.50 -19.67 25.90
C ASP A 241 -11.44 -18.56 25.83
N PRO A 242 -11.86 -17.28 25.78
CA PRO A 242 -10.94 -16.15 25.79
C PRO A 242 -10.12 -16.01 27.07
N ALA A 243 -10.58 -16.57 28.20
CA ALA A 243 -9.80 -16.60 29.44
C ALA A 243 -8.57 -17.50 29.25
N ALA A 244 -8.74 -18.65 28.61
CA ALA A 244 -7.64 -19.53 28.24
C ALA A 244 -6.66 -18.88 27.25
N TRP A 245 -7.13 -18.03 26.32
CA TRP A 245 -6.23 -17.27 25.44
C TRP A 245 -5.30 -16.35 26.23
N VAL A 246 -5.88 -15.54 27.12
CA VAL A 246 -5.11 -14.60 27.96
C VAL A 246 -4.11 -15.36 28.83
N ALA A 247 -4.54 -16.44 29.48
CA ALA A 247 -3.67 -17.28 30.30
C ALA A 247 -2.51 -17.90 29.47
N ALA A 248 -2.81 -18.42 28.28
CA ALA A 248 -1.80 -19.03 27.40
C ALA A 248 -0.80 -18.00 26.87
N LEU A 249 -1.25 -16.80 26.49
CA LEU A 249 -0.37 -15.71 26.06
C LEU A 249 0.55 -15.24 27.20
N ARG A 250 0.02 -15.13 28.43
CA ARG A 250 0.83 -14.81 29.62
C ARG A 250 1.87 -15.88 29.91
N ALA A 251 1.49 -17.15 29.84
CA ALA A 251 2.41 -18.27 30.03
C ALA A 251 3.55 -18.27 28.99
N ARG A 252 3.32 -17.72 27.80
CA ARG A 252 4.32 -17.48 26.75
C ARG A 252 5.14 -16.20 26.95
N GLY A 253 4.91 -15.46 28.03
CA GLY A 253 5.67 -14.27 28.41
C GLY A 253 5.16 -12.96 27.79
N PHE A 254 4.00 -12.95 27.13
CA PHE A 254 3.39 -11.70 26.67
C PHE A 254 2.78 -10.95 27.86
N THR A 255 3.02 -9.64 27.90
CA THR A 255 2.40 -8.75 28.90
C THR A 255 1.28 -7.92 28.31
N HIS A 256 1.31 -7.69 26.99
CA HIS A 256 0.30 -6.87 26.31
C HIS A 256 -0.09 -7.47 24.96
N VAL A 257 -1.29 -7.09 24.49
CA VAL A 257 -1.77 -7.34 23.13
C VAL A 257 -2.24 -6.01 22.55
N LEU A 258 -1.69 -5.62 21.40
CA LEU A 258 -2.19 -4.50 20.62
C LEU A 258 -3.07 -5.04 19.49
N VAL A 259 -4.32 -4.60 19.44
CA VAL A 259 -5.28 -5.01 18.41
C VAL A 259 -5.56 -3.83 17.48
N ASN A 260 -5.46 -4.07 16.17
CA ASN A 260 -5.91 -3.17 15.13
C ASN A 260 -7.14 -3.78 14.43
N PRO A 261 -8.36 -3.40 14.84
CA PRO A 261 -9.58 -4.01 14.33
C PRO A 261 -9.84 -3.66 12.87
N ILE A 262 -9.48 -2.45 12.42
CA ILE A 262 -9.70 -2.00 11.03
C ILE A 262 -8.98 -2.92 10.04
N MET A 263 -7.70 -3.21 10.31
CA MET A 263 -6.92 -4.07 9.43
C MET A 263 -7.38 -5.53 9.46
N LEU A 264 -7.80 -6.03 10.62
CA LEU A 264 -8.38 -7.35 10.75
C LEU A 264 -9.68 -7.47 9.95
N ASP A 265 -10.55 -6.45 9.96
CA ASP A 265 -11.76 -6.40 9.13
C ASP A 265 -11.39 -6.43 7.65
N LEU A 266 -10.49 -5.54 7.21
CA LEU A 266 -10.03 -5.49 5.82
C LEU A 266 -9.44 -6.83 5.33
N TRP A 267 -8.64 -7.50 6.16
CA TRP A 267 -8.08 -8.81 5.82
C TRP A 267 -9.13 -9.92 5.85
N THR A 268 -10.16 -9.80 6.70
CA THR A 268 -11.27 -10.76 6.75
C THR A 268 -12.13 -10.65 5.49
N GLU A 269 -12.48 -9.42 5.09
CA GLU A 269 -13.21 -9.15 3.84
C GLU A 269 -12.43 -9.62 2.60
N ALA A 270 -11.11 -9.44 2.60
CA ALA A 270 -10.24 -9.90 1.53
C ALA A 270 -10.03 -11.43 1.52
N GLY A 271 -10.49 -12.16 2.56
CA GLY A 271 -10.27 -13.60 2.72
C GLY A 271 -8.81 -13.97 3.02
N TRP A 272 -8.01 -13.02 3.51
CA TRP A 272 -6.59 -13.23 3.84
C TRP A 272 -6.39 -13.60 5.31
N ASN A 273 -7.29 -13.16 6.19
CA ASN A 273 -7.15 -13.35 7.63
C ASN A 273 -7.40 -14.81 8.06
N ASP A 274 -6.90 -15.15 9.25
CA ASP A 274 -7.36 -16.31 10.00
C ASP A 274 -8.85 -16.15 10.33
N PRO A 275 -9.74 -17.08 9.92
CA PRO A 275 -11.19 -16.95 10.13
C PRO A 275 -11.57 -16.91 11.61
N ASN A 276 -10.69 -17.37 12.50
CA ASN A 276 -10.91 -17.30 13.95
C ASN A 276 -10.47 -15.97 14.58
N LEU A 277 -9.80 -15.09 13.85
CA LEU A 277 -9.29 -13.80 14.33
C LEU A 277 -10.15 -12.62 13.84
N THR A 278 -11.47 -12.71 14.03
CA THR A 278 -12.37 -11.59 13.69
C THR A 278 -12.27 -10.45 14.73
N PRO A 279 -12.43 -9.18 14.34
CA PRO A 279 -12.33 -8.05 15.26
C PRO A 279 -13.24 -8.15 16.47
N VAL A 280 -14.52 -8.48 16.23
CA VAL A 280 -15.52 -8.63 17.30
C VAL A 280 -15.07 -9.68 18.31
N ARG A 281 -14.71 -10.88 17.84
CA ARG A 281 -14.32 -12.00 18.71
C ARG A 281 -13.08 -11.67 19.55
N ILE A 282 -12.08 -11.06 18.92
CA ILE A 282 -10.81 -10.74 19.59
C ILE A 282 -10.99 -9.59 20.59
N LEU A 283 -11.68 -8.52 20.20
CA LEU A 283 -11.91 -7.38 21.08
C LEU A 283 -12.81 -7.76 22.26
N ASP A 284 -13.91 -8.48 22.03
CA ASP A 284 -14.83 -8.87 23.11
C ASP A 284 -14.14 -9.82 24.09
N GLY A 285 -13.44 -10.84 23.57
CA GLY A 285 -12.68 -11.77 24.41
C GLY A 285 -11.62 -11.08 25.26
N LEU A 286 -10.86 -10.15 24.70
CA LEU A 286 -9.84 -9.39 25.44
C LEU A 286 -10.44 -8.35 26.39
N ARG A 287 -11.57 -7.71 26.06
CA ARG A 287 -12.23 -6.76 26.97
C ARG A 287 -12.78 -7.42 28.23
N THR A 288 -13.20 -8.67 28.14
CA THR A 288 -13.72 -9.42 29.29
C THR A 288 -12.59 -9.94 30.20
N HIS A 289 -11.45 -10.35 29.63
CA HIS A 289 -10.42 -11.10 30.36
C HIS A 289 -9.06 -10.39 30.50
N ALA A 290 -8.85 -9.28 29.80
CA ALA A 290 -7.67 -8.43 29.92
C ALA A 290 -8.09 -7.00 30.31
N ARG A 291 -7.13 -6.20 30.76
CA ARG A 291 -7.39 -4.80 31.11
C ARG A 291 -7.09 -3.92 29.90
N VAL A 292 -8.04 -3.09 29.49
CA VAL A 292 -7.76 -2.02 28.53
C VAL A 292 -6.76 -1.05 29.16
N ARG A 293 -5.59 -0.89 28.53
CA ARG A 293 -4.55 0.06 28.94
C ARG A 293 -4.73 1.39 28.24
N PHE A 294 -4.86 1.37 26.91
CA PHE A 294 -5.10 2.55 26.07
C PHE A 294 -6.06 2.20 24.92
N GLU A 295 -6.96 3.12 24.60
CA GLU A 295 -7.76 3.12 23.36
C GLU A 295 -7.39 4.35 22.55
N TYR A 296 -7.11 4.16 21.26
CA TYR A 296 -6.68 5.22 20.36
C TYR A 296 -7.83 5.67 19.48
N ALA A 297 -7.78 6.92 19.02
CA ALA A 297 -8.84 7.52 18.19
C ALA A 297 -9.09 6.78 16.87
N ASP A 298 -8.09 6.04 16.37
CA ASP A 298 -8.20 5.21 15.17
C ASP A 298 -8.74 3.79 15.43
N GLY A 299 -9.25 3.54 16.64
CA GLY A 299 -9.88 2.27 17.02
C GLY A 299 -8.89 1.19 17.45
N ARG A 300 -7.58 1.42 17.41
CA ARG A 300 -6.62 0.48 18.01
C ARG A 300 -6.79 0.42 19.52
N THR A 301 -6.59 -0.76 20.09
CA THR A 301 -6.68 -0.96 21.54
C THR A 301 -5.48 -1.75 22.05
N LEU A 302 -4.82 -1.21 23.07
CA LEU A 302 -3.75 -1.88 23.80
C LEU A 302 -4.31 -2.49 25.09
N PHE A 303 -4.20 -3.80 25.21
CA PHE A 303 -4.60 -4.57 26.39
C PHE A 303 -3.39 -4.97 27.22
N GLU A 304 -3.53 -4.91 28.54
CA GLU A 304 -2.62 -5.46 29.55
C GLU A 304 -3.15 -6.83 29.99
N LEU A 305 -2.35 -7.88 29.81
CA LEU A 305 -2.69 -9.25 30.18
C LEU A 305 -2.43 -9.46 31.68
N ARG A 306 -3.50 -9.48 32.48
CA ARG A 306 -3.44 -9.63 33.95
C ARG A 306 -3.31 -11.06 34.41
#